data_AF-A0A929SE78-F1
#
_entry.id   AF-A0A929SE78-F1
#
_cell.length_a   1.000
_cell.length_b   1.000
_cell.length_c   1.000
_cell.angle_alpha   90.00
_cell.angle_beta   90.00
_cell.angle_gamma   90.00
#
_symmetry.space_group_name_H-M   'P 1'
#
loop_
_entity.id
_entity.type
_entity.pdbx_description
1 polymer ?
#
loop_
_entity_poly.entity_id
_entity_poly.type
_entity_poly.pdbx_seq_one_letter_code
_entity_poly.pdbx_strand_id
1 'polypeptide(L)'
;MSVFRSVRVLTFLSAVVFSGIMTAMTAYAIGPGDSVGKSETAAATVDADHAGWYGYTKEDGSDLKYLEKGTEVSRYQNESGAIDWAQAKKDGLDFVMVRLAYGTKEDAYFDTNVKGAQKAGIKVGVYLCSTAKNMDDAMAEADLTLRKLQPYSLQYPVAYDLEVASMLSDGLSKDDLTAMINAYCKRVQDAGFIPMVYANRTWLTKHMNLSKISYDVWFAAYPENRVYVPVDGSRTTIWQSSEKGFVKGIKGLVTTEFSWKAYGGGNPSEKNAGKVSIAGDSTKSTTGGSGNSSNGADGTVISTEGPGNEKVVPENGWVQGTPGQWKYMENGKAVTGWKKVKNVWYFMDNNALMKTGWIYDNNRWYFLQDSGAMATNWQLVNGKWYWLNQDGAMRTGWKQINNVWYYMEDSGAMLSNTTRNINGVDYRFDASGAWLP
;
A
#
# COMPACT_ATOMS: atom_id res chain seq x y z
N MET A 1 -79.15 44.41 0.42
CA MET A 1 -78.44 45.19 1.48
C MET A 1 -76.95 45.14 1.18
N SER A 2 -76.29 46.32 1.05
CA SER A 2 -74.82 46.62 1.09
C SER A 2 -73.91 45.79 0.15
N VAL A 3 -73.28 46.27 -0.93
CA VAL A 3 -72.35 47.42 -1.19
C VAL A 3 -71.10 47.43 -0.30
N PHE A 4 -69.93 47.03 -0.84
CA PHE A 4 -68.79 47.92 -1.22
C PHE A 4 -67.56 47.14 -1.74
N ARG A 5 -66.89 47.74 -2.74
CA ARG A 5 -65.56 47.39 -3.28
C ARG A 5 -64.46 47.59 -2.22
N SER A 6 -63.36 46.84 -2.33
CA SER A 6 -62.03 47.42 -2.06
C SER A 6 -60.95 46.86 -2.99
N VAL A 7 -60.23 47.79 -3.60
CA VAL A 7 -59.01 47.64 -4.40
C VAL A 7 -57.80 47.62 -3.45
N ARG A 8 -56.65 47.08 -3.92
CA ARG A 8 -55.22 47.31 -3.56
C ARG A 8 -54.52 45.98 -3.24
N VAL A 9 -53.27 45.71 -3.60
CA VAL A 9 -52.19 46.45 -4.27
C VAL A 9 -51.18 45.39 -4.74
N LEU A 10 -50.64 45.57 -5.94
CA LEU A 10 -49.51 44.82 -6.46
C LEU A 10 -48.27 45.16 -5.61
N THR A 11 -47.67 44.19 -4.94
CA THR A 11 -46.31 44.30 -4.41
C THR A 11 -45.48 43.14 -4.93
N PHE A 12 -44.52 43.47 -5.78
CA PHE A 12 -43.43 42.59 -6.19
C PHE A 12 -42.65 42.16 -4.93
N LEU A 13 -42.63 40.86 -4.64
CA LEU A 13 -41.59 40.29 -3.79
C LEU A 13 -40.71 39.43 -4.69
N SER A 14 -39.51 39.96 -4.94
CA SER A 14 -38.43 39.28 -5.63
C SER A 14 -38.13 37.94 -4.93
N ALA A 15 -38.26 36.85 -5.67
CA ALA A 15 -37.74 35.56 -5.27
C ALA A 15 -36.20 35.65 -5.25
N VAL A 16 -35.62 35.86 -4.07
CA VAL A 16 -34.23 35.47 -3.82
C VAL A 16 -34.29 33.99 -3.45
N VAL A 17 -34.29 33.13 -4.47
CA VAL A 17 -33.88 31.74 -4.29
C VAL A 17 -32.39 31.80 -4.02
N PHE A 18 -32.00 31.75 -2.75
CA PHE A 18 -30.65 31.34 -2.39
C PHE A 18 -30.52 29.88 -2.84
N SER A 19 -30.02 29.70 -4.07
CA SER A 19 -29.39 28.46 -4.49
C SER A 19 -28.15 28.31 -3.62
N GLY A 20 -28.34 27.73 -2.43
CA GLY A 20 -27.25 27.16 -1.67
C GLY A 20 -26.71 26.03 -2.52
N ILE A 21 -25.64 26.33 -3.27
CA ILE A 21 -24.79 25.32 -3.88
C ILE A 21 -24.28 24.48 -2.71
N MET A 22 -24.99 23.40 -2.42
CA MET A 22 -24.44 22.30 -1.64
C MET A 22 -23.40 21.68 -2.57
N THR A 23 -22.17 22.18 -2.50
CA THR A 23 -21.03 21.53 -3.11
C THR A 23 -20.94 20.17 -2.41
N ALA A 24 -21.50 19.15 -3.04
CA ALA A 24 -21.30 17.78 -2.64
C ALA A 24 -19.78 17.55 -2.71
N MET A 25 -19.11 17.64 -1.57
CA MET A 25 -17.77 17.09 -1.41
C MET A 25 -17.95 15.58 -1.54
N THR A 26 -17.84 15.11 -2.78
CA THR A 26 -17.60 13.71 -3.07
C THR A 26 -16.30 13.35 -2.36
N ALA A 27 -16.41 12.65 -1.24
CA ALA A 27 -15.27 12.04 -0.59
C ALA A 27 -14.71 11.02 -1.58
N TYR A 28 -13.59 11.37 -2.21
CA TYR A 28 -12.81 10.47 -3.05
C TYR A 28 -12.28 9.35 -2.17
N ALA A 29 -12.44 8.09 -2.59
CA ALA A 29 -11.68 7.01 -1.97
C ALA A 29 -10.19 7.28 -2.23
N ILE A 30 -9.39 7.16 -1.18
CA ILE A 30 -7.98 7.51 -1.15
C ILE A 30 -7.21 6.26 -1.62
N GLY A 31 -6.60 6.31 -2.81
CA GLY A 31 -5.52 5.37 -3.12
C GLY A 31 -4.33 5.60 -2.17
N PRO A 32 -3.45 4.62 -1.93
CA PRO A 32 -2.35 4.75 -0.98
C PRO A 32 -1.43 5.95 -1.28
N GLY A 33 -1.35 6.38 -2.54
CA GLY A 33 -0.68 7.62 -2.97
C GLY A 33 -1.42 8.94 -2.69
N ASP A 34 -2.74 8.88 -2.56
CA ASP A 34 -3.62 10.04 -2.34
C ASP A 34 -3.67 10.48 -0.88
N SER A 35 -3.28 9.60 0.05
CA SER A 35 -3.28 9.85 1.50
C SER A 35 -2.27 10.92 1.93
N VAL A 36 -1.31 11.22 1.05
CA VAL A 36 0.03 11.64 1.47
C VAL A 36 0.35 13.10 1.13
N GLY A 37 -0.39 13.73 0.21
CA GLY A 37 -0.21 15.16 -0.12
C GLY A 37 -1.12 16.13 0.64
N LYS A 38 -1.87 15.67 1.65
CA LYS A 38 -2.47 16.59 2.62
C LYS A 38 -1.37 17.10 3.55
N SER A 39 -0.93 18.32 3.29
CA SER A 39 -0.02 19.15 4.09
C SER A 39 0.03 18.78 5.58
N GLU A 40 0.94 17.88 5.97
CA GLU A 40 1.52 17.92 7.30
C GLU A 40 2.62 18.98 7.29
N THR A 41 2.27 20.19 7.71
CA THR A 41 3.25 21.19 8.14
C THR A 41 3.84 20.75 9.48
N ALA A 42 4.73 19.76 9.43
CA ALA A 42 5.68 19.54 10.49
C ALA A 42 7.06 19.63 9.86
N ALA A 43 7.88 20.56 10.35
CA ALA A 43 9.32 20.47 10.20
C ALA A 43 9.75 19.20 10.94
N ALA A 44 9.64 18.05 10.28
CA ALA A 44 10.11 16.80 10.81
C ALA A 44 11.62 16.93 10.92
N THR A 45 12.14 16.94 12.14
CA THR A 45 13.50 16.47 12.38
C THR A 45 13.58 15.11 11.72
N VAL A 46 14.37 15.03 10.64
CA VAL A 46 14.52 13.83 9.82
C VAL A 46 15.14 12.78 10.71
N ASP A 47 14.31 11.96 11.34
CA ASP A 47 14.78 10.77 12.04
C ASP A 47 15.46 9.89 11.00
N ALA A 48 16.55 9.23 11.39
CA ALA A 48 17.38 8.44 10.48
C ALA A 48 16.58 7.35 9.75
N ASP A 49 15.43 6.97 10.30
CA ASP A 49 14.48 6.01 9.73
C ASP A 49 13.67 6.53 8.52
N HIS A 50 13.60 7.85 8.33
CA HIS A 50 12.90 8.52 7.23
C HIS A 50 13.86 9.02 6.13
N ALA A 51 15.16 8.85 6.34
CA ALA A 51 16.21 9.24 5.41
C ALA A 51 16.57 8.08 4.46
N GLY A 52 15.70 7.79 3.51
CA GLY A 52 16.17 7.35 2.20
C GLY A 52 15.83 5.93 1.76
N TRP A 53 16.19 5.75 0.50
CA TRP A 53 15.95 4.66 -0.45
C TRP A 53 16.51 3.28 -0.05
N TYR A 54 16.51 2.94 1.24
CA TYR A 54 17.25 1.81 1.80
C TYR A 54 16.51 1.08 2.94
N GLY A 55 17.02 -0.10 3.29
CA GLY A 55 16.60 -0.94 4.41
C GLY A 55 15.78 -2.18 4.05
N TYR A 56 15.64 -2.55 2.78
CA TYR A 56 14.84 -3.73 2.38
C TYR A 56 15.68 -4.98 2.10
N THR A 57 15.11 -6.14 2.46
CA THR A 57 15.71 -7.47 2.27
C THR A 57 14.72 -8.44 1.65
N LYS A 58 15.22 -9.58 1.14
CA LYS A 58 14.39 -10.73 0.74
C LYS A 58 14.05 -11.60 1.96
N GLU A 59 13.13 -12.55 1.79
CA GLU A 59 12.70 -13.47 2.87
C GLU A 59 13.85 -14.30 3.46
N ASP A 60 14.84 -14.65 2.64
CA ASP A 60 16.06 -15.34 3.07
C ASP A 60 17.04 -14.44 3.87
N GLY A 61 16.73 -13.15 3.99
CA GLY A 61 17.56 -12.15 4.67
C GLY A 61 18.67 -11.56 3.82
N SER A 62 18.80 -11.99 2.55
CA SER A 62 19.72 -11.36 1.61
C SER A 62 19.24 -9.96 1.21
N ASP A 63 20.18 -9.17 0.74
CA ASP A 63 19.93 -7.82 0.27
C ASP A 63 18.90 -7.79 -0.87
N LEU A 64 17.93 -6.87 -0.80
CA LEU A 64 17.02 -6.64 -1.91
C LEU A 64 17.76 -5.88 -3.01
N LYS A 65 17.79 -6.45 -4.21
CA LYS A 65 18.40 -5.85 -5.39
C LYS A 65 17.36 -5.28 -6.32
N TYR A 66 17.68 -4.17 -6.97
CA TYR A 66 16.81 -3.49 -7.92
C TYR A 66 17.62 -2.81 -9.02
N LEU A 67 17.00 -2.53 -10.17
CA LEU A 67 17.64 -1.82 -11.28
C LEU A 67 17.35 -0.32 -11.21
N GLU A 68 16.09 0.04 -10.98
CA GLU A 68 15.62 1.42 -11.02
C GLU A 68 14.73 1.72 -9.82
N LYS A 69 14.87 2.92 -9.25
CA LYS A 69 14.03 3.40 -8.15
C LYS A 69 13.05 4.47 -8.64
N GLY A 70 11.83 4.40 -8.16
CA GLY A 70 10.76 5.30 -8.55
C GLY A 70 9.97 5.86 -7.39
N THR A 71 9.06 6.75 -7.75
CA THR A 71 8.03 7.34 -6.90
C THR A 71 6.74 7.43 -7.73
N GLU A 72 5.59 7.45 -7.08
CA GLU A 72 4.35 7.85 -7.75
C GLU A 72 3.93 9.25 -7.32
N VAL A 73 3.23 9.96 -8.22
CA VAL A 73 2.70 11.29 -7.94
C VAL A 73 1.32 11.47 -8.58
N SER A 74 0.55 12.36 -7.97
CA SER A 74 -0.73 12.83 -8.51
C SER A 74 -0.87 14.35 -8.30
N ARG A 75 -2.09 14.89 -8.38
CA ARG A 75 -2.38 16.29 -8.01
C ARG A 75 -1.85 16.65 -6.61
N TYR A 76 -1.88 15.70 -5.68
CA TYR A 76 -1.65 15.95 -4.26
C TYR A 76 -0.24 16.49 -3.97
N GLN A 77 0.78 15.99 -4.68
CA GLN A 77 2.16 16.48 -4.55
C GLN A 77 2.38 17.89 -5.12
N ASN A 78 1.39 18.45 -5.84
CA ASN A 78 1.43 19.79 -6.41
C ASN A 78 0.59 20.81 -5.61
N GLU A 79 -0.28 20.37 -4.71
CA GLU A 79 -1.19 21.26 -3.95
C GLU A 79 -0.42 22.21 -3.01
N SER A 80 0.76 21.80 -2.55
CA SER A 80 1.66 22.59 -1.70
C SER A 80 2.79 23.30 -2.47
N GLY A 81 2.69 23.35 -3.81
CA GLY A 81 3.66 23.97 -4.70
C GLY A 81 4.16 23.03 -5.80
N ALA A 82 4.68 23.60 -6.89
CA ALA A 82 5.16 22.82 -8.03
C ALA A 82 6.33 21.90 -7.66
N ILE A 83 6.36 20.71 -8.28
CA ILE A 83 7.46 19.76 -8.14
C ILE A 83 8.72 20.28 -8.83
N ASP A 84 9.85 20.27 -8.11
CA ASP A 84 11.18 20.48 -8.67
C ASP A 84 11.73 19.16 -9.21
N TRP A 85 11.40 18.87 -10.46
CA TRP A 85 11.83 17.65 -11.15
C TRP A 85 13.34 17.54 -11.35
N ALA A 86 14.04 18.67 -11.48
CA ALA A 86 15.51 18.67 -11.61
C ALA A 86 16.16 18.23 -10.29
N GLN A 87 15.63 18.72 -9.17
CA GLN A 87 16.06 18.29 -7.84
C GLN A 87 15.68 16.83 -7.56
N ALA A 88 14.50 16.37 -8.00
CA ALA A 88 14.10 14.97 -7.89
C ALA A 88 15.04 14.04 -8.68
N LYS A 89 15.41 14.43 -9.91
CA LYS A 89 16.41 13.70 -10.69
C LYS A 89 17.76 13.65 -9.97
N LYS A 90 18.20 14.77 -9.40
CA LYS A 90 19.47 14.86 -8.66
C LYS A 90 19.47 14.01 -7.38
N ASP A 91 18.31 13.80 -6.76
CA ASP A 91 18.13 12.88 -5.62
C ASP A 91 18.13 11.38 -6.05
N GLY A 92 18.25 11.14 -7.35
CA GLY A 92 18.45 9.84 -7.96
C GLY A 92 17.17 9.19 -8.47
N LEU A 93 16.06 9.92 -8.60
CA LEU A 93 14.81 9.36 -9.12
C LEU A 93 15.01 8.87 -10.57
N ASP A 94 14.85 7.56 -10.81
CA ASP A 94 15.05 6.96 -12.12
C ASP A 94 13.77 7.05 -12.96
N PHE A 95 12.62 6.75 -12.34
CA PHE A 95 11.30 6.82 -12.95
C PHE A 95 10.24 7.42 -12.03
N VAL A 96 9.10 7.81 -12.60
CA VAL A 96 7.90 8.23 -11.87
C VAL A 96 6.65 7.61 -12.49
N MET A 97 5.72 7.15 -11.65
CA MET A 97 4.36 6.74 -12.06
C MET A 97 3.40 7.91 -11.82
N VAL A 98 2.89 8.54 -12.88
CA VAL A 98 2.02 9.72 -12.78
C VAL A 98 0.55 9.35 -12.90
N ARG A 99 -0.30 9.79 -11.97
CA ARG A 99 -1.75 9.59 -12.09
C ARG A 99 -2.31 10.30 -13.31
N LEU A 100 -2.97 9.54 -14.17
CA LEU A 100 -3.72 10.05 -15.32
C LEU A 100 -5.15 10.44 -14.93
N ALA A 101 -5.84 9.56 -14.21
CA ALA A 101 -7.23 9.76 -13.80
C ALA A 101 -7.60 8.90 -12.59
N TYR A 102 -8.69 9.30 -11.93
CA TYR A 102 -9.46 8.49 -11.00
C TYR A 102 -10.84 8.23 -11.62
N GLY A 103 -11.09 6.99 -12.02
CA GLY A 103 -12.15 6.64 -12.96
C GLY A 103 -11.97 7.42 -14.26
N THR A 104 -13.03 8.14 -14.66
CA THR A 104 -12.99 9.02 -15.84
C THR A 104 -12.64 10.48 -15.53
N LYS A 105 -12.31 10.80 -14.27
CA LYS A 105 -11.90 12.15 -13.87
C LYS A 105 -10.39 12.30 -13.96
N GLU A 106 -9.95 13.10 -14.93
CA GLU A 106 -8.54 13.42 -15.14
C GLU A 106 -7.89 14.07 -13.91
N ASP A 107 -6.63 13.71 -13.66
CA ASP A 107 -5.78 14.41 -12.70
C ASP A 107 -5.34 15.76 -13.30
N ALA A 108 -5.64 16.84 -12.58
CA ALA A 108 -5.39 18.21 -13.05
C ALA A 108 -3.91 18.52 -13.30
N TYR A 109 -2.99 17.74 -12.72
CA TYR A 109 -1.56 17.93 -12.86
C TYR A 109 -0.89 16.88 -13.76
N PHE A 110 -1.66 15.98 -14.39
CA PHE A 110 -1.13 14.95 -15.28
C PHE A 110 -0.14 15.50 -16.30
N ASP A 111 -0.58 16.46 -17.14
CA ASP A 111 0.25 17.02 -18.21
C ASP A 111 1.48 17.77 -17.67
N THR A 112 1.33 18.48 -16.56
CA THR A 112 2.43 19.20 -15.88
C THR A 112 3.48 18.23 -15.36
N ASN A 113 3.06 17.15 -14.70
CA ASN A 113 3.94 16.15 -14.11
C ASN A 113 4.68 15.34 -15.18
N VAL A 114 3.97 14.86 -16.21
CA VAL A 114 4.58 14.11 -17.32
C VAL A 114 5.64 14.96 -18.03
N LYS A 115 5.29 16.18 -18.44
CA LYS A 115 6.24 17.08 -19.14
C LYS A 115 7.42 17.47 -18.27
N GLY A 116 7.17 17.76 -16.99
CA GLY A 116 8.20 18.15 -16.03
C GLY A 116 9.23 17.03 -15.79
N ALA A 117 8.75 15.82 -15.53
CA ALA A 117 9.60 14.64 -15.31
C ALA A 117 10.40 14.29 -16.58
N GLN A 118 9.76 14.26 -17.75
CA GLN A 118 10.45 14.00 -19.03
C GLN A 118 11.52 15.05 -19.32
N LYS A 119 11.23 16.33 -19.10
CA LYS A 119 12.21 17.42 -19.27
C LYS A 119 13.42 17.26 -18.35
N ALA A 120 13.24 16.70 -17.16
CA ALA A 120 14.33 16.40 -16.22
C ALA A 120 15.07 15.08 -16.53
N GLY A 121 14.68 14.35 -17.58
CA GLY A 121 15.27 13.05 -17.92
C GLY A 121 14.89 11.93 -16.95
N ILE A 122 13.73 12.04 -16.30
CA ILE A 122 13.12 10.98 -15.48
C ILE A 122 12.21 10.16 -16.40
N LYS A 123 12.31 8.83 -16.34
CA LYS A 123 11.45 7.93 -17.12
C LYS A 123 10.03 8.03 -16.61
N VAL A 124 9.04 8.12 -17.50
CA VAL A 124 7.64 8.29 -17.08
C VAL A 124 6.83 7.06 -17.42
N GLY A 125 6.16 6.53 -16.39
CA GLY A 125 5.00 5.68 -16.50
C GLY A 125 3.78 6.43 -15.98
N VAL A 126 2.61 5.85 -16.16
CA VAL A 126 1.34 6.47 -15.75
C VAL A 126 0.43 5.42 -15.13
N TYR A 127 -0.56 5.85 -14.36
CA TYR A 127 -1.60 4.94 -13.88
C TYR A 127 -2.99 5.57 -13.96
N LEU A 128 -3.99 4.73 -14.21
CA LEU A 128 -5.39 5.06 -14.07
C LEU A 128 -5.95 4.30 -12.87
N CYS A 129 -6.39 5.03 -11.85
CA CYS A 129 -7.05 4.45 -10.67
C CYS A 129 -8.50 4.12 -11.04
N SER A 130 -8.81 2.83 -11.16
CA SER A 130 -10.08 2.38 -11.70
C SER A 130 -11.22 2.56 -10.70
N THR A 131 -12.38 2.91 -11.23
CA THR A 131 -13.67 2.86 -10.52
C THR A 131 -14.68 1.98 -11.24
N ALA A 132 -14.24 1.26 -12.27
CA ALA A 132 -15.09 0.51 -13.16
C ALA A 132 -15.88 -0.58 -12.42
N LYS A 133 -17.19 -0.61 -12.67
CA LYS A 133 -18.11 -1.59 -12.07
C LYS A 133 -18.52 -2.69 -13.05
N ASN A 134 -18.14 -2.54 -14.32
CA ASN A 134 -18.44 -3.44 -15.42
C ASN A 134 -17.44 -3.21 -16.57
N MET A 135 -17.57 -4.00 -17.64
CA MET A 135 -16.70 -3.91 -18.81
C MET A 135 -16.82 -2.57 -19.55
N ASP A 136 -18.02 -1.99 -19.65
CA ASP A 136 -18.22 -0.72 -20.36
C ASP A 136 -17.48 0.43 -19.66
N ASP A 137 -17.53 0.47 -18.32
CA ASP A 137 -16.76 1.43 -17.53
C ASP A 137 -15.25 1.23 -17.72
N ALA A 138 -14.76 -0.02 -17.70
CA ALA A 138 -13.35 -0.32 -17.92
C ALA A 138 -12.89 0.12 -19.33
N MET A 139 -13.76 -0.02 -20.34
CA MET A 139 -13.47 0.45 -21.69
C MET A 139 -13.52 1.97 -21.81
N ALA A 140 -14.42 2.65 -21.09
CA ALA A 140 -14.42 4.11 -21.02
C ALA A 140 -13.13 4.66 -20.36
N GLU A 141 -12.64 3.99 -19.31
CA GLU A 141 -11.36 4.28 -18.67
C GLU A 141 -10.17 4.04 -19.63
N ALA A 142 -10.20 2.95 -20.40
CA ALA A 142 -9.19 2.66 -21.42
C ALA A 142 -9.18 3.73 -22.52
N ASP A 143 -10.36 4.12 -23.02
CA ASP A 143 -10.47 5.13 -24.08
C ASP A 143 -10.03 6.52 -23.59
N LEU A 144 -10.29 6.88 -22.33
CA LEU A 144 -9.71 8.07 -21.70
C LEU A 144 -8.19 7.99 -21.65
N THR A 145 -7.66 6.86 -21.20
CA THR A 145 -6.22 6.61 -21.12
C THR A 145 -5.56 6.85 -22.47
N LEU A 146 -6.03 6.19 -23.53
CA LEU A 146 -5.44 6.32 -24.87
C LEU A 146 -5.55 7.75 -25.42
N ARG A 147 -6.67 8.43 -25.19
CA ARG A 147 -6.85 9.83 -25.62
C ARG A 147 -5.85 10.75 -24.96
N LYS A 148 -5.61 10.58 -23.65
CA LYS A 148 -4.65 11.39 -22.90
C LYS A 148 -3.20 11.07 -23.23
N LEU A 149 -2.90 9.83 -23.63
CA LEU A 149 -1.55 9.39 -23.96
C LEU A 149 -1.12 9.63 -25.41
N GLN A 150 -2.06 9.93 -26.32
CA GLN A 150 -1.77 10.30 -27.72
C GLN A 150 -0.55 11.22 -27.93
N PRO A 151 -0.36 12.33 -27.17
CA PRO A 151 0.77 13.23 -27.38
C PRO A 151 2.08 12.79 -26.70
N TYR A 152 2.08 11.65 -25.98
CA TYR A 152 3.20 11.24 -25.13
C TYR A 152 3.85 9.93 -25.60
N SER A 153 5.17 9.88 -25.51
CA SER A 153 5.94 8.63 -25.56
C SER A 153 6.42 8.31 -24.15
N LEU A 154 6.00 7.17 -23.62
CA LEU A 154 6.33 6.73 -22.26
C LEU A 154 7.46 5.70 -22.29
N GLN A 155 8.34 5.77 -21.30
CA GLN A 155 9.44 4.80 -21.11
C GLN A 155 9.09 3.76 -20.04
N TYR A 156 8.09 4.04 -19.20
CA TYR A 156 7.60 3.14 -18.17
C TYR A 156 6.14 2.78 -18.42
N PRO A 157 5.62 1.74 -17.75
CA PRO A 157 4.31 1.19 -18.06
C PRO A 157 3.13 2.13 -17.83
N VAL A 158 2.02 1.80 -18.48
CA VAL A 158 0.68 2.31 -18.21
C VAL A 158 -0.01 1.29 -17.31
N ALA A 159 -0.14 1.61 -16.03
CA ALA A 159 -0.72 0.74 -15.03
C ALA A 159 -2.24 0.92 -14.93
N TYR A 160 -2.96 -0.20 -14.94
CA TYR A 160 -4.34 -0.25 -14.51
C TYR A 160 -4.38 -0.50 -13.00
N ASP A 161 -4.77 0.52 -12.25
CA ASP A 161 -4.78 0.49 -10.79
C ASP A 161 -6.12 0.00 -10.27
N LEU A 162 -6.07 -1.14 -9.56
CA LEU A 162 -7.21 -1.91 -9.10
C LEU A 162 -7.15 -2.08 -7.59
N GLU A 163 -7.61 -1.07 -6.87
CA GLU A 163 -7.76 -1.21 -5.44
C GLU A 163 -8.93 -0.47 -4.80
N VAL A 164 -9.81 0.12 -5.62
CA VAL A 164 -10.96 0.87 -5.14
C VAL A 164 -12.08 -0.10 -4.76
N ALA A 165 -12.40 -0.17 -3.46
CA ALA A 165 -13.40 -1.08 -2.92
C ALA A 165 -14.79 -0.96 -3.58
N SER A 166 -15.17 0.23 -4.08
CA SER A 166 -16.45 0.45 -4.76
C SER A 166 -16.59 -0.30 -6.08
N MET A 167 -15.51 -0.76 -6.70
CA MET A 167 -15.61 -1.61 -7.90
C MET A 167 -16.34 -2.93 -7.58
N LEU A 168 -16.20 -3.42 -6.35
CA LEU A 168 -16.85 -4.65 -5.90
C LEU A 168 -18.33 -4.46 -5.51
N SER A 169 -18.85 -3.23 -5.48
CA SER A 169 -20.20 -2.96 -4.95
C SER A 169 -21.33 -3.57 -5.77
N ASP A 170 -21.05 -3.90 -7.04
CA ASP A 170 -22.08 -4.32 -8.01
C ASP A 170 -21.94 -5.81 -8.37
N GLY A 171 -21.26 -6.59 -7.52
CA GLY A 171 -21.20 -8.05 -7.63
C GLY A 171 -20.21 -8.59 -8.67
N LEU A 172 -19.21 -7.78 -9.07
CA LEU A 172 -18.13 -8.25 -9.95
C LEU A 172 -17.49 -9.52 -9.41
N SER A 173 -17.52 -10.58 -10.21
CA SER A 173 -16.82 -11.82 -9.88
C SER A 173 -15.33 -11.68 -10.14
N LYS A 174 -14.57 -12.66 -9.62
CA LYS A 174 -13.13 -12.80 -9.90
C LYS A 174 -12.85 -12.93 -11.40
N ASP A 175 -13.72 -13.59 -12.15
CA ASP A 175 -13.59 -13.74 -13.61
C ASP A 175 -13.94 -12.44 -14.35
N ASP A 176 -14.94 -11.69 -13.89
CA ASP A 176 -15.30 -10.40 -14.50
C ASP A 176 -14.17 -9.37 -14.35
N LEU A 177 -13.61 -9.24 -13.15
CA LEU A 177 -12.44 -8.38 -12.92
C LEU A 177 -11.25 -8.81 -13.77
N THR A 178 -10.99 -10.12 -13.85
CA THR A 178 -9.92 -10.66 -14.72
C THR A 178 -10.15 -10.31 -16.19
N ALA A 179 -11.40 -10.37 -16.67
CA ALA A 179 -11.74 -10.00 -18.04
C ALA A 179 -11.54 -8.49 -18.27
N MET A 180 -11.96 -7.63 -17.34
CA MET A 180 -11.77 -6.18 -17.40
C MET A 180 -10.29 -5.81 -17.46
N ILE A 181 -9.47 -6.43 -16.61
CA ILE A 181 -8.00 -6.28 -16.59
C ILE A 181 -7.44 -6.58 -17.97
N ASN A 182 -7.78 -7.75 -18.52
CA ASN A 182 -7.24 -8.18 -19.80
C ASN A 182 -7.70 -7.28 -20.94
N ALA A 183 -8.95 -6.82 -20.93
CA ALA A 183 -9.45 -5.89 -21.94
C ALA A 183 -8.73 -4.54 -21.90
N TYR A 184 -8.59 -3.93 -20.71
CA TYR A 184 -7.91 -2.65 -20.54
C TYR A 184 -6.44 -2.77 -20.96
N CYS A 185 -5.71 -3.74 -20.40
CA CYS A 185 -4.29 -3.94 -20.68
C CYS A 185 -4.04 -4.30 -22.14
N LYS A 186 -4.92 -5.07 -22.79
CA LYS A 186 -4.81 -5.33 -24.24
C LYS A 186 -4.96 -4.04 -25.04
N ARG A 187 -5.90 -3.16 -24.70
CA ARG A 187 -6.12 -1.90 -25.42
C ARG A 187 -4.94 -0.95 -25.29
N VAL A 188 -4.34 -0.88 -24.11
CA VAL A 188 -3.07 -0.19 -23.86
C VAL A 188 -1.93 -0.78 -24.70
N GLN A 189 -1.83 -2.11 -24.76
CA GLN A 189 -0.81 -2.81 -25.55
C GLN A 189 -0.96 -2.58 -27.06
N ASP A 190 -2.19 -2.69 -27.58
CA ASP A 190 -2.51 -2.50 -28.99
C ASP A 190 -2.21 -1.06 -29.44
N ALA A 191 -2.26 -0.09 -28.52
CA ALA A 191 -1.88 1.30 -28.75
C ALA A 191 -0.37 1.55 -28.68
N GLY A 192 0.45 0.51 -28.47
CA GLY A 192 1.91 0.59 -28.46
C GLY A 192 2.53 0.95 -27.10
N PHE A 193 1.72 1.01 -26.04
CA PHE A 193 2.21 1.21 -24.68
C PHE A 193 2.48 -0.11 -23.97
N ILE A 194 3.26 -0.07 -22.89
CA ILE A 194 3.54 -1.25 -22.07
C ILE A 194 2.45 -1.34 -20.99
N PRO A 195 1.54 -2.33 -21.03
CA PRO A 195 0.53 -2.49 -19.99
C PRO A 195 1.12 -3.06 -18.70
N MET A 196 0.50 -2.69 -17.58
CA MET A 196 0.82 -3.20 -16.26
C MET A 196 -0.45 -3.26 -15.41
N VAL A 197 -0.49 -4.22 -14.48
CA VAL A 197 -1.53 -4.27 -13.45
C VAL A 197 -0.95 -3.73 -12.16
N TYR A 198 -1.66 -2.85 -11.48
CA TYR A 198 -1.31 -2.42 -10.14
C TYR A 198 -2.37 -2.85 -9.14
N ALA A 199 -1.92 -3.43 -8.02
CA ALA A 199 -2.80 -3.88 -6.94
C ALA A 199 -1.99 -4.25 -5.69
N ASN A 200 -2.64 -4.18 -4.53
CA ASN A 200 -2.14 -4.80 -3.31
C ASN A 200 -2.42 -6.32 -3.24
N ARG A 201 -1.89 -6.98 -2.21
CA ARG A 201 -1.95 -8.45 -2.06
C ARG A 201 -3.39 -8.98 -2.03
N THR A 202 -4.30 -8.28 -1.37
CA THR A 202 -5.70 -8.70 -1.25
C THR A 202 -6.35 -8.76 -2.63
N TRP A 203 -6.14 -7.73 -3.44
CA TRP A 203 -6.65 -7.68 -4.81
C TRP A 203 -6.06 -8.77 -5.70
N LEU A 204 -4.73 -8.90 -5.70
CA LEU A 204 -4.03 -9.92 -6.49
C LEU A 204 -4.49 -11.35 -6.15
N THR A 205 -4.81 -11.63 -4.88
CA THR A 205 -5.13 -13.00 -4.43
C THR A 205 -6.63 -13.32 -4.42
N LYS A 206 -7.46 -12.39 -3.93
CA LYS A 206 -8.89 -12.62 -3.71
C LYS A 206 -9.76 -12.20 -4.90
N HIS A 207 -9.34 -11.19 -5.67
CA HIS A 207 -10.21 -10.52 -6.64
C HIS A 207 -9.83 -10.74 -8.10
N MET A 208 -8.69 -11.37 -8.39
CA MET A 208 -8.29 -11.67 -9.78
C MET A 208 -7.62 -13.03 -9.96
N ASN A 209 -7.81 -13.64 -11.13
CA ASN A 209 -7.22 -14.93 -11.50
C ASN A 209 -5.84 -14.69 -12.14
N LEU A 210 -4.78 -14.65 -11.33
CA LEU A 210 -3.42 -14.35 -11.79
C LEU A 210 -2.92 -15.25 -12.92
N SER A 211 -3.30 -16.53 -12.95
CA SER A 211 -2.93 -17.45 -14.03
C SER A 211 -3.54 -17.08 -15.39
N LYS A 212 -4.57 -16.23 -15.42
CA LYS A 212 -5.21 -15.70 -16.63
C LYS A 212 -4.75 -14.28 -16.98
N ILE A 213 -3.78 -13.72 -16.25
CA ILE A 213 -3.24 -12.37 -16.45
C ILE A 213 -1.77 -12.49 -16.87
N SER A 214 -1.47 -12.15 -18.13
CA SER A 214 -0.12 -12.26 -18.70
C SER A 214 0.73 -10.99 -18.53
N TYR A 215 0.18 -9.94 -17.93
CA TYR A 215 0.82 -8.64 -17.79
C TYR A 215 1.72 -8.57 -16.56
N ASP A 216 2.73 -7.69 -16.63
CA ASP A 216 3.59 -7.43 -15.48
C ASP A 216 2.79 -6.73 -14.37
N VAL A 217 3.22 -6.94 -13.12
CA VAL A 217 2.53 -6.43 -11.93
C VAL A 217 3.38 -5.39 -11.19
N TRP A 218 2.78 -4.24 -10.90
CA TRP A 218 3.23 -3.29 -9.89
C TRP A 218 2.52 -3.60 -8.58
N PHE A 219 3.24 -4.21 -7.65
CA PHE A 219 2.68 -4.74 -6.42
C PHE A 219 2.82 -3.74 -5.28
N ALA A 220 1.73 -3.47 -4.55
CA ALA A 220 1.76 -2.66 -3.33
C ALA A 220 1.80 -3.52 -2.07
N ALA A 221 2.84 -3.31 -1.25
CA ALA A 221 2.93 -3.84 0.11
C ALA A 221 3.95 -3.05 0.93
N TYR A 222 3.58 -2.64 2.15
CA TYR A 222 4.40 -1.80 3.03
C TYR A 222 4.77 -2.53 4.32
N PRO A 223 5.60 -3.58 4.24
CA PRO A 223 5.94 -4.38 5.40
C PRO A 223 6.85 -3.59 6.35
N GLU A 224 6.42 -3.41 7.61
CA GLU A 224 7.20 -2.70 8.63
C GLU A 224 8.56 -3.37 8.90
N ASN A 225 8.65 -4.69 8.73
CA ASN A 225 9.90 -5.45 8.87
C ASN A 225 10.86 -5.26 7.67
N ARG A 226 10.46 -4.50 6.65
CA ARG A 226 11.22 -4.23 5.42
C ARG A 226 11.66 -5.50 4.67
N VAL A 227 10.87 -6.57 4.76
CA VAL A 227 11.10 -7.81 4.00
C VAL A 227 10.15 -7.85 2.81
N TYR A 228 10.71 -7.95 1.60
CA TYR A 228 9.92 -8.22 0.40
C TYR A 228 9.41 -9.66 0.43
N VAL A 229 8.10 -9.81 0.35
CA VAL A 229 7.41 -11.10 0.18
C VAL A 229 6.63 -11.01 -1.13
N PRO A 230 6.88 -11.86 -2.13
CA PRO A 230 6.14 -11.84 -3.39
C PRO A 230 4.69 -12.33 -3.21
N VAL A 231 3.87 -12.18 -4.25
CA VAL A 231 2.58 -12.85 -4.36
C VAL A 231 2.76 -14.03 -5.30
N ASP A 232 2.50 -15.24 -4.83
CA ASP A 232 2.68 -16.44 -5.67
C ASP A 232 1.82 -16.36 -6.94
N GLY A 233 2.46 -16.63 -8.07
CA GLY A 233 1.84 -16.53 -9.40
C GLY A 233 1.69 -15.10 -9.94
N SER A 234 2.05 -14.06 -9.18
CA SER A 234 2.12 -12.71 -9.74
C SER A 234 3.38 -12.54 -10.59
N ARG A 235 3.25 -11.77 -11.67
CA ARG A 235 4.38 -11.39 -12.53
C ARG A 235 4.97 -10.06 -12.06
N THR A 236 5.28 -9.96 -10.78
CA THR A 236 5.73 -8.69 -10.19
C THR A 236 7.07 -8.26 -10.78
N THR A 237 7.14 -7.01 -11.21
CA THR A 237 8.35 -6.36 -11.76
C THR A 237 8.68 -5.05 -11.06
N ILE A 238 7.66 -4.41 -10.47
CA ILE A 238 7.79 -3.22 -9.64
C ILE A 238 7.14 -3.51 -8.29
N TRP A 239 7.82 -3.14 -7.21
CA TRP A 239 7.28 -3.17 -5.87
C TRP A 239 7.17 -1.76 -5.30
N GLN A 240 5.95 -1.33 -4.98
CA GLN A 240 5.69 -0.16 -4.14
C GLN A 240 5.86 -0.58 -2.68
N SER A 241 7.00 -0.22 -2.11
CA SER A 241 7.52 -0.73 -0.83
C SER A 241 7.14 0.11 0.39
N SER A 242 6.78 1.37 0.18
CA SER A 242 6.40 2.31 1.24
C SER A 242 5.56 3.44 0.67
N GLU A 243 4.72 4.03 1.51
CA GLU A 243 4.01 5.31 1.32
C GLU A 243 4.69 6.48 2.06
N LYS A 244 5.78 6.19 2.78
CA LYS A 244 6.52 7.13 3.65
C LYS A 244 7.87 7.52 3.05
N GLY A 245 8.00 7.39 1.73
CA GLY A 245 9.19 7.79 0.99
C GLY A 245 9.36 9.30 0.95
N PHE A 246 10.58 9.72 0.63
CA PHE A 246 10.94 11.13 0.48
C PHE A 246 11.86 11.30 -0.73
N VAL A 247 11.49 12.20 -1.63
CA VAL A 247 12.27 12.60 -2.80
C VAL A 247 12.52 14.09 -2.71
N LYS A 248 13.79 14.53 -2.65
CA LYS A 248 14.07 15.98 -2.68
C LYS A 248 13.50 16.60 -3.96
N GLY A 249 12.75 17.69 -3.81
CA GLY A 249 12.09 18.38 -4.92
C GLY A 249 10.60 18.07 -5.05
N ILE A 250 10.12 16.99 -4.44
CA ILE A 250 8.69 16.71 -4.30
C ILE A 250 8.26 17.09 -2.87
N LYS A 251 7.09 17.73 -2.73
CA LYS A 251 6.56 18.16 -1.43
C LYS A 251 5.70 17.04 -0.83
N GLY A 252 5.80 16.89 0.49
CA GLY A 252 5.13 15.81 1.21
C GLY A 252 5.88 14.48 1.11
N LEU A 253 5.31 13.46 1.74
CA LEU A 253 5.77 12.09 1.55
C LEU A 253 5.26 11.56 0.21
N VAL A 254 5.94 10.55 -0.31
CA VAL A 254 5.63 9.90 -1.57
C VAL A 254 5.90 8.41 -1.47
N THR A 255 5.47 7.62 -2.45
CA THR A 255 5.80 6.20 -2.43
C THR A 255 7.27 5.93 -2.72
N THR A 256 7.72 4.72 -2.43
CA THR A 256 9.03 4.22 -2.86
C THR A 256 8.86 2.97 -3.68
N GLU A 257 9.26 3.03 -4.94
CA GLU A 257 9.22 1.89 -5.86
C GLU A 257 10.60 1.32 -6.12
N PHE A 258 10.69 0.00 -6.13
CA PHE A 258 11.84 -0.74 -6.67
C PHE A 258 11.40 -1.53 -7.89
N SER A 259 12.05 -1.26 -9.02
CA SER A 259 11.90 -2.03 -10.24
C SER A 259 13.12 -2.89 -10.49
N TRP A 260 12.92 -4.19 -10.69
CA TRP A 260 13.97 -5.11 -11.18
C TRP A 260 13.87 -5.32 -12.69
N LYS A 261 13.06 -4.53 -13.39
CA LYS A 261 12.97 -4.51 -14.86
C LYS A 261 13.13 -3.08 -15.40
N ALA A 262 14.09 -2.90 -16.30
CA ALA A 262 14.32 -1.61 -16.96
C ALA A 262 13.45 -1.46 -18.22
N TYR A 263 12.21 -0.96 -18.07
CA TYR A 263 11.24 -0.86 -19.18
C TYR A 263 11.69 0.06 -20.31
N GLY A 264 12.24 1.23 -19.96
CA GLY A 264 12.70 2.24 -20.93
C GLY A 264 13.97 1.87 -21.68
N GLY A 265 14.40 0.61 -21.58
CA GLY A 265 15.70 0.14 -22.03
C GLY A 265 16.87 0.73 -21.23
N GLY A 266 18.05 0.57 -21.82
CA GLY A 266 19.33 0.82 -21.16
C GLY A 266 19.78 -0.39 -20.33
N ASN A 267 21.01 -0.30 -19.81
CA ASN A 267 21.63 -1.32 -18.98
C ASN A 267 21.96 -0.71 -17.60
N PRO A 268 20.95 -0.34 -16.80
CA PRO A 268 21.20 0.14 -15.45
C PRO A 268 21.91 -0.96 -14.65
N SER A 269 22.93 -0.57 -13.90
CA SER A 269 23.59 -1.46 -12.96
C SER A 269 22.63 -1.82 -11.84
N GLU A 270 22.71 -3.06 -11.35
CA GLU A 270 22.00 -3.48 -10.16
C GLU A 270 22.43 -2.63 -8.94
N LYS A 271 21.44 -2.17 -8.18
CA LYS A 271 21.55 -1.36 -6.97
C LYS A 271 21.04 -2.17 -5.78
N ASN A 272 21.43 -1.75 -4.58
CA ASN A 272 21.09 -2.43 -3.35
C ASN A 272 20.16 -1.58 -2.48
N ALA A 273 18.99 -2.12 -2.16
CA ALA A 273 18.02 -1.50 -1.28
C ALA A 273 18.21 -1.88 0.20
N GLY A 274 19.18 -2.70 0.60
CA GLY A 274 19.56 -2.95 2.00
C GLY A 274 21.09 -2.78 2.20
N LYS A 275 21.69 -2.60 3.38
CA LYS A 275 21.26 -2.28 4.75
C LYS A 275 21.38 -0.77 5.02
N VAL A 276 20.77 -0.32 6.12
CA VAL A 276 21.09 0.99 6.73
C VAL A 276 22.37 0.84 7.56
N SER A 277 23.47 1.47 7.15
CA SER A 277 24.58 1.70 8.07
C SER A 277 24.22 2.90 8.95
N ILE A 278 23.78 2.66 10.18
CA ILE A 278 23.69 3.74 11.16
C ILE A 278 25.12 4.23 11.40
N ALA A 279 25.42 5.46 11.01
CA ALA A 279 26.64 6.14 11.40
C ALA A 279 26.58 6.37 12.92
N GLY A 280 27.12 5.43 13.68
CA GLY A 280 27.08 5.47 15.15
C GLY A 280 28.02 4.50 15.86
N ASP A 281 28.90 3.78 15.16
CA ASP A 281 29.95 3.00 15.82
C ASP A 281 31.33 3.47 15.38
N SER A 282 31.74 4.59 15.95
CA SER A 282 33.15 4.93 16.07
C SER A 282 33.68 4.40 17.40
N THR A 283 33.61 3.09 17.63
CA THR A 283 34.60 2.46 18.51
C THR A 283 35.89 2.26 17.72
N LYS A 284 36.79 3.22 17.89
CA LYS A 284 38.23 3.03 17.66
C LYS A 284 38.66 1.78 18.44
N SER A 285 38.89 0.67 17.73
CA SER A 285 39.76 -0.40 18.24
C SER A 285 41.00 -0.45 17.36
N THR A 286 41.98 0.37 17.72
CA THR A 286 43.38 0.08 17.43
C THR A 286 43.84 -1.04 18.35
N THR A 287 44.10 -2.22 17.80
CA THR A 287 45.24 -3.06 18.21
C THR A 287 45.62 -3.98 17.05
N GLY A 288 46.86 -3.83 16.57
CA GLY A 288 47.44 -4.73 15.59
C GLY A 288 47.86 -6.05 16.22
N GLY A 289 47.94 -7.08 15.39
CA GLY A 289 48.49 -8.38 15.75
C GLY A 289 48.33 -9.40 14.62
N SER A 290 49.41 -9.63 13.90
CA SER A 290 49.59 -10.59 12.80
C SER A 290 49.26 -12.04 13.21
N GLY A 291 48.70 -12.84 12.28
CA GLY A 291 48.53 -14.29 12.49
C GLY A 291 47.73 -15.03 11.40
N ASN A 292 48.44 -15.76 10.55
CA ASN A 292 48.11 -16.54 9.36
C ASN A 292 46.96 -17.60 9.43
N SER A 293 46.32 -17.83 8.26
CA SER A 293 45.78 -19.10 7.71
C SER A 293 44.42 -19.70 8.17
N SER A 294 43.43 -19.77 7.26
CA SER A 294 42.97 -21.01 6.58
C SER A 294 41.49 -21.00 6.14
N ASN A 295 41.21 -21.75 5.07
CA ASN A 295 39.99 -21.86 4.25
C ASN A 295 38.67 -22.17 4.98
N GLY A 296 37.54 -21.79 4.36
CA GLY A 296 36.24 -22.42 4.61
C GLY A 296 35.11 -21.76 3.81
N ALA A 297 34.65 -22.42 2.76
CA ALA A 297 33.73 -21.92 1.77
C ALA A 297 32.25 -21.98 2.20
N ASP A 298 31.48 -21.13 1.52
CA ASP A 298 30.06 -21.18 1.19
C ASP A 298 29.46 -22.61 1.15
N GLY A 299 28.24 -22.76 1.68
CA GLY A 299 27.58 -24.05 1.87
C GLY A 299 26.06 -23.94 1.89
N THR A 300 25.50 -23.47 0.78
CA THR A 300 24.08 -23.67 0.44
C THR A 300 23.88 -25.15 0.07
N VAL A 301 23.06 -25.90 0.81
CA VAL A 301 22.66 -27.26 0.41
C VAL A 301 21.18 -27.25 -0.01
N ILE A 302 20.99 -27.30 -1.33
CA ILE A 302 19.77 -27.77 -1.99
C ILE A 302 19.88 -29.29 -2.06
N SER A 303 18.88 -30.03 -1.56
CA SER A 303 18.82 -31.49 -1.73
C SER A 303 17.62 -31.90 -2.60
N THR A 304 17.93 -32.53 -3.72
CA THR A 304 17.05 -33.27 -4.62
C THR A 304 16.93 -34.75 -4.18
N GLU A 305 15.70 -35.28 -4.15
CA GLU A 305 15.23 -36.68 -4.20
C GLU A 305 15.63 -37.75 -3.13
N GLY A 306 14.64 -38.57 -2.75
CA GLY A 306 14.81 -40.00 -2.38
C GLY A 306 14.85 -40.38 -0.88
N PRO A 307 14.37 -41.58 -0.46
CA PRO A 307 13.84 -41.80 0.89
C PRO A 307 14.88 -42.30 1.91
N GLY A 308 14.77 -41.78 3.14
CA GLY A 308 15.39 -42.33 4.34
C GLY A 308 16.64 -41.59 4.79
N ASN A 309 16.48 -40.63 5.71
CA ASN A 309 17.47 -40.27 6.75
C ASN A 309 16.80 -39.29 7.73
N GLU A 310 17.12 -39.44 9.02
CA GLU A 310 16.53 -38.69 10.13
C GLU A 310 16.53 -37.18 9.89
N LYS A 311 15.37 -36.53 10.08
CA LYS A 311 15.23 -35.07 9.94
C LYS A 311 16.18 -34.39 10.94
N VAL A 312 17.26 -33.80 10.43
CA VAL A 312 18.09 -32.87 11.20
C VAL A 312 17.21 -31.67 11.54
N VAL A 313 16.80 -31.59 12.80
CA VAL A 313 16.01 -30.48 13.31
C VAL A 313 16.96 -29.29 13.52
N PRO A 314 16.70 -28.12 12.90
CA PRO A 314 17.57 -26.96 13.05
C PRO A 314 17.67 -26.53 14.51
N GLU A 315 18.87 -26.11 14.92
CA GLU A 315 19.12 -25.63 16.29
C GLU A 315 18.31 -24.37 16.61
N ASN A 316 18.17 -23.45 15.64
CA ASN A 316 17.30 -22.28 15.75
C ASN A 316 16.62 -22.00 14.41
N GLY A 317 15.31 -21.71 14.41
CA GLY A 317 14.59 -21.26 13.21
C GLY A 317 13.24 -21.92 12.97
N TRP A 318 12.58 -21.49 11.90
CA TRP A 318 11.27 -22.01 11.50
C TRP A 318 11.38 -23.39 10.86
N VAL A 319 10.49 -24.29 11.26
CA VAL A 319 10.36 -25.63 10.70
C VAL A 319 8.91 -25.85 10.28
N GLN A 320 8.72 -26.27 9.04
CA GLN A 320 7.41 -26.69 8.55
C GLN A 320 7.32 -28.22 8.59
N GLY A 321 6.29 -28.72 9.26
CA GLY A 321 6.00 -30.16 9.30
C GLY A 321 5.18 -30.58 8.08
N THR A 322 3.91 -30.19 8.12
CA THR A 322 2.93 -30.30 7.04
C THR A 322 2.72 -28.90 6.44
N PRO A 323 2.39 -28.76 5.15
CA PRO A 323 2.12 -27.44 4.57
C PRO A 323 1.14 -26.62 5.42
N GLY A 324 1.53 -25.39 5.76
CA GLY A 324 0.76 -24.48 6.62
C GLY A 324 0.94 -24.67 8.14
N GLN A 325 1.62 -25.74 8.59
CA GLN A 325 1.90 -25.99 10.01
C GLN A 325 3.36 -25.68 10.36
N TRP A 326 3.58 -24.51 10.96
CA TRP A 326 4.90 -24.00 11.31
C TRP A 326 5.19 -24.15 12.80
N LYS A 327 6.43 -24.50 13.13
CA LYS A 327 7.01 -24.44 14.48
C LYS A 327 8.24 -23.55 14.46
N TYR A 328 8.55 -22.90 15.58
CA TYR A 328 9.83 -22.24 15.75
C TYR A 328 10.70 -23.05 16.71
N MET A 329 11.92 -23.37 16.28
CA MET A 329 12.92 -24.08 17.06
C MET A 329 13.83 -23.06 17.73
N GLU A 330 14.12 -23.27 19.01
CA GLU A 330 15.13 -22.55 19.77
C GLU A 330 15.97 -23.53 20.57
N ASN A 331 17.29 -23.51 20.37
CA ASN A 331 18.26 -24.45 20.94
C ASN A 331 17.83 -25.93 20.78
N GLY A 332 17.37 -26.29 19.58
CA GLY A 332 16.91 -27.63 19.22
C GLY A 332 15.54 -28.03 19.78
N LYS A 333 14.81 -27.12 20.45
CA LYS A 333 13.48 -27.40 21.04
C LYS A 333 12.39 -26.51 20.44
N ALA A 334 11.22 -27.07 20.20
CA ALA A 334 10.09 -26.31 19.67
C ALA A 334 9.53 -25.38 20.76
N VAL A 335 9.29 -24.12 20.44
CA VAL A 335 8.77 -23.12 21.37
C VAL A 335 7.24 -23.10 21.39
N THR A 336 6.67 -22.76 22.55
CA THR A 336 5.24 -22.53 22.76
C THR A 336 5.03 -21.11 23.30
N GLY A 337 3.84 -20.53 23.10
CA GLY A 337 3.49 -19.18 23.51
C GLY A 337 4.09 -18.10 22.61
N TRP A 338 4.22 -16.88 23.15
CA TRP A 338 4.75 -15.74 22.43
C TRP A 338 6.24 -15.89 22.14
N LYS A 339 6.61 -15.74 20.87
CA LYS A 339 8.00 -15.68 20.43
C LYS A 339 8.27 -14.46 19.58
N LYS A 340 9.26 -13.67 19.98
CA LYS A 340 9.77 -12.58 19.16
C LYS A 340 10.89 -13.11 18.26
N VAL A 341 10.70 -13.02 16.95
CA VAL A 341 11.68 -13.43 15.92
C VAL A 341 11.96 -12.22 15.04
N LYS A 342 13.22 -11.78 14.96
CA LYS A 342 13.64 -10.63 14.14
C LYS A 342 12.71 -9.41 14.29
N ASN A 343 12.41 -9.08 15.54
CA ASN A 343 11.52 -7.98 15.97
C ASN A 343 10.00 -8.17 15.77
N VAL A 344 9.54 -9.28 15.19
CA VAL A 344 8.12 -9.59 15.01
C VAL A 344 7.66 -10.61 16.05
N TRP A 345 6.48 -10.39 16.65
CA TRP A 345 5.87 -11.34 17.58
C TRP A 345 5.03 -12.38 16.85
N TYR A 346 5.17 -13.63 17.26
CA TYR A 346 4.38 -14.77 16.81
C TYR A 346 3.84 -15.50 18.03
N PHE A 347 2.76 -16.25 17.86
CA PHE A 347 2.20 -17.07 18.92
C PHE A 347 2.15 -18.54 18.51
N MET A 348 2.71 -19.42 19.34
CA MET A 348 2.69 -20.87 19.17
C MET A 348 1.73 -21.46 20.18
N ASP A 349 0.84 -22.36 19.75
CA ASP A 349 -0.01 -23.08 20.69
C ASP A 349 0.77 -24.12 21.51
N ASN A 350 0.05 -24.84 22.37
CA ASN A 350 0.63 -25.88 23.23
C ASN A 350 1.22 -27.07 22.45
N ASN A 351 0.90 -27.22 21.16
CA ASN A 351 1.51 -28.21 20.28
C ASN A 351 2.73 -27.65 19.50
N ALA A 352 3.16 -26.45 19.89
CA ALA A 352 4.19 -25.64 19.25
C ALA A 352 3.85 -25.21 17.82
N LEU A 353 2.57 -25.23 17.43
CA LEU A 353 2.12 -24.80 16.12
C LEU A 353 1.83 -23.30 16.13
N MET A 354 2.42 -22.58 15.18
CA MET A 354 2.16 -21.15 14.96
C MET A 354 0.68 -20.92 14.67
N LYS A 355 0.11 -19.91 15.33
CA LYS A 355 -1.27 -19.49 15.14
C LYS A 355 -1.36 -18.31 14.19
N THR A 356 -2.46 -18.28 13.46
CA THR A 356 -2.96 -17.15 12.67
C THR A 356 -4.38 -16.83 13.15
N GLY A 357 -4.88 -15.65 12.80
CA GLY A 357 -6.20 -15.17 13.22
C GLY A 357 -6.23 -14.67 14.67
N TRP A 358 -7.44 -14.59 15.23
CA TRP A 358 -7.64 -14.13 16.60
C TRP A 358 -7.11 -15.15 17.61
N ILE A 359 -6.34 -14.68 18.59
CA ILE A 359 -6.03 -15.44 19.80
C ILE A 359 -6.38 -14.64 21.04
N TYR A 360 -6.72 -15.37 22.09
CA TYR A 360 -6.97 -14.82 23.40
C TYR A 360 -5.91 -15.34 24.36
N ASP A 361 -5.11 -14.43 24.91
CA ASP A 361 -4.03 -14.75 25.82
C ASP A 361 -3.97 -13.69 26.93
N ASN A 362 -3.74 -14.13 28.16
CA ASN A 362 -3.61 -13.23 29.33
C ASN A 362 -4.73 -12.17 29.44
N ASN A 363 -5.98 -12.61 29.26
CA ASN A 363 -7.19 -11.79 29.35
C ASN A 363 -7.26 -10.66 28.28
N ARG A 364 -6.54 -10.81 27.16
CA ARG A 364 -6.50 -9.85 26.05
C ARG A 364 -6.65 -10.57 24.72
N TRP A 365 -7.31 -9.89 23.77
CA TRP A 365 -7.39 -10.35 22.39
C TRP A 365 -6.23 -9.79 21.57
N TYR A 366 -5.69 -10.63 20.70
CA TYR A 366 -4.66 -10.29 19.73
C TYR A 366 -5.08 -10.85 18.38
N PHE A 367 -4.61 -10.22 17.30
CA PHE A 367 -4.80 -10.74 15.96
C PHE A 367 -3.45 -11.09 15.37
N LEU A 368 -3.27 -12.32 14.90
CA LEU A 368 -2.13 -12.73 14.11
C LEU A 368 -2.54 -12.73 12.64
N GLN A 369 -1.74 -12.09 11.81
CA GLN A 369 -1.93 -12.09 10.36
C GLN A 369 -1.72 -13.50 9.79
N ASP A 370 -2.03 -13.70 8.51
CA ASP A 370 -1.88 -15.01 7.86
C ASP A 370 -0.42 -15.53 7.88
N SER A 371 0.56 -14.64 8.00
CA SER A 371 1.98 -14.96 8.21
C SER A 371 2.32 -15.40 9.63
N GLY A 372 1.37 -15.32 10.56
CA GLY A 372 1.55 -15.52 12.01
C GLY A 372 2.06 -14.29 12.76
N ALA A 373 2.39 -13.20 12.06
CA ALA A 373 2.85 -11.97 12.68
C ALA A 373 1.73 -11.30 13.49
N MET A 374 2.04 -10.87 14.71
CA MET A 374 1.13 -10.10 15.56
C MET A 374 0.81 -8.76 14.92
N ALA A 375 -0.47 -8.50 14.72
CA ALA A 375 -0.97 -7.26 14.17
C ALA A 375 -1.01 -6.15 15.23
N THR A 376 -0.80 -4.92 14.76
CA THR A 376 -0.99 -3.66 15.50
C THR A 376 -1.82 -2.71 14.65
N ASN A 377 -2.27 -1.60 15.24
CA ASN A 377 -3.08 -0.56 14.63
C ASN A 377 -4.40 -1.08 14.02
N TRP A 378 -4.92 -0.39 12.99
CA TRP A 378 -6.17 -0.75 12.33
C TRP A 378 -6.06 -2.09 11.57
N GLN A 379 -7.03 -2.97 11.79
CA GLN A 379 -7.14 -4.26 11.11
C GLN A 379 -8.57 -4.47 10.61
N LEU A 380 -8.72 -4.76 9.31
CA LEU A 380 -9.99 -5.11 8.70
C LEU A 380 -10.14 -6.63 8.69
N VAL A 381 -11.01 -7.16 9.54
CA VAL A 381 -11.24 -8.60 9.68
C VAL A 381 -12.72 -8.89 9.45
N ASN A 382 -13.03 -9.73 8.47
CA ASN A 382 -14.41 -10.11 8.10
C ASN A 382 -15.35 -8.90 7.89
N GLY A 383 -14.85 -7.85 7.23
CA GLY A 383 -15.62 -6.64 6.93
C GLY A 383 -15.82 -5.68 8.10
N LYS A 384 -15.16 -5.92 9.25
CA LYS A 384 -15.21 -5.03 10.41
C LYS A 384 -13.82 -4.52 10.76
N TRP A 385 -13.72 -3.25 11.14
CA TRP A 385 -12.46 -2.65 11.59
C TRP A 385 -12.24 -2.88 13.08
N TYR A 386 -11.00 -3.16 13.44
CA TYR A 386 -10.53 -3.36 14.82
C TYR A 386 -9.28 -2.50 15.04
N TRP A 387 -9.09 -1.99 16.25
CA TRP A 387 -7.85 -1.31 16.62
C TRP A 387 -7.03 -2.18 17.58
N LEU A 388 -5.82 -2.55 17.18
CA LEU A 388 -4.83 -3.26 17.99
C LEU A 388 -3.82 -2.22 18.45
N ASN A 389 -3.46 -2.20 19.74
CA ASN A 389 -2.42 -1.30 20.21
C ASN A 389 -1.03 -1.73 19.71
N GLN A 390 -0.02 -0.92 20.01
CA GLN A 390 1.38 -1.24 19.71
C GLN A 390 1.89 -2.50 20.44
N ASP A 391 1.31 -2.84 21.59
CA ASP A 391 1.56 -4.11 22.28
C ASP A 391 0.74 -5.28 21.70
N GLY A 392 0.00 -5.05 20.60
CA GLY A 392 -0.86 -6.01 19.92
C GLY A 392 -2.22 -6.24 20.56
N ALA A 393 -2.49 -5.66 21.74
CA ALA A 393 -3.75 -5.89 22.43
C ALA A 393 -4.90 -5.12 21.74
N MET A 394 -5.99 -5.82 21.44
CA MET A 394 -7.21 -5.26 20.90
C MET A 394 -7.84 -4.25 21.86
N ARG A 395 -8.28 -3.11 21.32
CA ARG A 395 -9.03 -2.10 22.07
C ARG A 395 -10.53 -2.31 21.94
N THR A 396 -11.21 -2.00 23.04
CA THR A 396 -12.64 -1.73 23.13
C THR A 396 -12.85 -0.33 23.69
N GLY A 397 -14.06 0.21 23.53
CA GLY A 397 -14.44 1.55 23.96
C GLY A 397 -13.90 2.67 23.08
N TRP A 398 -13.87 3.88 23.65
CA TRP A 398 -13.42 5.10 22.97
C TRP A 398 -11.90 5.10 22.74
N LYS A 399 -11.48 5.48 21.53
CA LYS A 399 -10.08 5.70 21.19
C LYS A 399 -9.93 6.89 20.25
N GLN A 400 -9.04 7.82 20.60
CA GLN A 400 -8.63 8.90 19.70
C GLN A 400 -7.43 8.45 18.85
N ILE A 401 -7.53 8.59 17.53
CA ILE A 401 -6.51 8.26 16.53
C ILE A 401 -6.44 9.44 15.56
N ASN A 402 -5.26 10.04 15.41
CA ASN A 402 -5.05 11.23 14.55
C ASN A 402 -6.09 12.34 14.79
N ASN A 403 -6.32 12.68 16.06
CA ASN A 403 -7.32 13.64 16.54
C ASN A 403 -8.80 13.31 16.27
N VAL A 404 -9.11 12.16 15.66
CA VAL A 404 -10.47 11.68 15.43
C VAL A 404 -10.83 10.63 16.47
N TRP A 405 -12.05 10.69 17.00
CA TRP A 405 -12.54 9.70 17.96
C TRP A 405 -13.28 8.57 17.25
N TYR A 406 -13.01 7.36 17.70
CA TYR A 406 -13.65 6.13 17.27
C TYR A 406 -14.16 5.38 18.50
N TYR A 407 -15.15 4.53 18.29
CA TYR A 407 -15.66 3.64 19.34
C TYR A 407 -15.63 2.19 18.86
N MET A 408 -14.92 1.34 19.59
CA MET A 408 -14.91 -0.09 19.40
C MET A 408 -15.89 -0.73 20.37
N GLU A 409 -16.84 -1.54 19.88
CA GLU A 409 -17.76 -2.30 20.71
C GLU A 409 -17.00 -3.32 21.59
N ASP A 410 -17.70 -3.98 22.51
CA ASP A 410 -17.10 -5.02 23.38
C ASP A 410 -16.49 -6.17 22.59
N SER A 411 -16.99 -6.42 21.38
CA SER A 411 -16.42 -7.38 20.43
C SER A 411 -15.10 -6.91 19.80
N GLY A 412 -14.71 -5.64 20.01
CA GLY A 412 -13.59 -4.94 19.36
C GLY A 412 -13.94 -4.30 18.02
N ALA A 413 -15.09 -4.62 17.44
CA ALA A 413 -15.51 -4.06 16.16
C ALA A 413 -15.82 -2.56 16.30
N MET A 414 -15.26 -1.76 15.40
CA MET A 414 -15.51 -0.33 15.31
C MET A 414 -16.93 -0.06 14.80
N LEU A 415 -17.63 0.88 15.43
CA LEU A 415 -18.89 1.42 14.93
C LEU A 415 -18.65 2.29 13.68
N SER A 416 -19.48 2.13 12.67
CA SER A 416 -19.47 2.96 11.46
C SER A 416 -20.88 3.08 10.88
N ASN A 417 -21.15 4.23 10.26
CA ASN A 417 -22.40 4.53 9.57
C ASN A 417 -23.64 4.27 10.42
N THR A 418 -23.60 4.72 11.68
CA THR A 418 -24.64 4.40 12.66
C THR A 418 -24.72 5.44 13.76
N THR A 419 -25.83 5.43 14.50
CA THR A 419 -25.98 6.16 15.76
C THR A 419 -26.09 5.15 16.88
N ARG A 420 -25.33 5.34 17.96
CA ARG A 420 -25.30 4.41 19.09
C ARG A 420 -25.44 5.15 20.41
N ASN A 421 -26.33 4.66 21.26
CA ASN A 421 -26.38 5.08 22.66
C ASN A 421 -25.21 4.46 23.43
N ILE A 422 -24.35 5.31 24.00
CA ILE A 422 -23.21 4.91 24.84
C ILE A 422 -23.36 5.66 26.15
N ASN A 423 -23.62 4.93 27.24
CA ASN A 423 -23.84 5.48 28.58
C ASN A 423 -24.94 6.56 28.65
N GLY A 424 -26.05 6.37 27.95
CA GLY A 424 -27.21 7.27 27.98
C GLY A 424 -27.11 8.47 27.02
N VAL A 425 -26.05 8.56 26.22
CA VAL A 425 -25.86 9.62 25.21
C VAL A 425 -25.79 8.98 23.83
N ASP A 426 -26.51 9.55 22.86
CA ASP A 426 -26.48 9.10 21.47
C ASP A 426 -25.32 9.74 20.72
N TYR A 427 -24.42 8.91 20.19
CA TYR A 427 -23.28 9.31 19.39
C TYR A 427 -23.46 8.85 17.95
N ARG A 428 -23.19 9.74 16.99
CA ARG A 428 -23.27 9.43 15.56
C ARG A 428 -21.88 9.19 15.00
N PHE A 429 -21.74 8.13 14.21
CA PHE A 429 -20.50 7.74 13.53
C PHE A 429 -20.73 7.71 12.02
N ASP A 430 -19.83 8.34 11.27
CA ASP A 430 -19.89 8.34 9.81
C ASP A 430 -19.42 7.00 9.19
N ALA A 431 -19.40 6.90 7.87
CA ALA A 431 -18.99 5.69 7.16
C ALA A 431 -17.54 5.26 7.42
N SER A 432 -16.67 6.18 7.83
CA SER A 432 -15.28 5.88 8.24
C SER A 432 -15.18 5.44 9.71
N GLY A 433 -16.27 5.53 10.47
CA GLY A 433 -16.31 5.30 11.91
C GLY A 433 -15.90 6.50 12.75
N ALA A 434 -15.63 7.65 12.13
CA ALA A 434 -15.33 8.87 12.84
C ALA A 434 -16.58 9.33 13.61
N TRP A 435 -16.39 9.62 14.89
CA TRP A 435 -17.41 10.28 15.70
C TRP A 435 -17.68 11.69 15.17
N LEU A 436 -18.97 11.98 14.99
CA LEU A 436 -19.47 13.29 14.64
C LEU A 436 -19.93 14.01 15.92
N PRO A 437 -19.19 15.05 16.37
CA PRO A 437 -19.52 15.80 17.57
C PRO A 437 -20.79 16.65 17.45
#